data_AF-R7RQS8-F1
#
_entry.id   AF-R7RQS8-F1
#
_cell.length_a   1.000
_cell.length_b   1.000
_cell.length_c   1.000
_cell.angle_alpha   90.00
_cell.angle_beta   90.00
_cell.angle_gamma   90.00
#
_symmetry.space_group_name_H-M   'P 1'
#
loop_
_entity.id
_entity.type
_entity.pdbx_description
1 polymer ?
#
loop_
_entity_poly.entity_id
_entity_poly.type
_entity_poly.pdbx_seq_one_letter_code
_entity_poly.pdbx_strand_id
1 'polypeptide(L)'
;MSKAPGETEQLKVIATMSDGSTKEVTRESGIIYTTNSTSVATVNGNGEVTVSPSASVGFKATITAKYGGKTATCVVTVANAN
;
A
#
# COMPACT_ATOMS: atom_id res chain seq x y z
N MET A 1 0.37 -0.58 9.26
CA MET A 1 -1.05 -0.83 9.61
C MET A 1 -1.24 -2.30 9.98
N SER A 2 -2.27 -2.64 10.74
CA SER A 2 -2.66 -4.02 11.04
C SER A 2 -4.04 -4.31 10.47
N LYS A 3 -4.16 -5.33 9.61
CA LYS A 3 -5.41 -5.67 8.91
C LYS A 3 -5.72 -7.15 8.95
N ALA A 4 -7.00 -7.48 8.93
CA ALA A 4 -7.44 -8.87 8.91
C ALA A 4 -7.37 -9.48 7.50
N PRO A 5 -7.26 -10.81 7.39
CA PRO A 5 -7.31 -11.49 6.11
C PRO A 5 -8.62 -11.18 5.38
N GLY A 6 -8.53 -10.76 4.12
CA GLY A 6 -9.69 -10.40 3.29
C GLY A 6 -10.13 -8.93 3.41
N GLU A 7 -9.51 -8.14 4.30
CA GLU A 7 -9.74 -6.70 4.34
C GLU A 7 -9.07 -5.98 3.18
N THR A 8 -9.67 -4.87 2.78
CA THR A 8 -9.09 -3.92 1.83
C THR A 8 -8.82 -2.59 2.52
N GLU A 9 -7.79 -1.90 2.07
CA GLU A 9 -7.43 -0.58 2.55
C GLU A 9 -6.93 0.28 1.40
N GLN A 10 -7.50 1.46 1.25
CA GLN A 10 -7.09 2.42 0.23
C GLN A 10 -5.85 3.17 0.72
N LEU A 11 -4.72 3.01 0.05
CA LEU A 11 -3.57 3.88 0.29
C LEU A 11 -3.86 5.27 -0.25
N LYS A 12 -3.33 6.28 0.43
CA LYS A 12 -3.31 7.65 -0.04
C LYS A 12 -1.86 8.13 -0.15
N VAL A 13 -1.41 8.34 -1.38
CA VAL A 13 -0.05 8.82 -1.66
C VAL A 13 -0.13 10.30 -2.00
N ILE A 14 0.46 11.12 -1.16
CA ILE A 14 0.49 12.57 -1.33
C ILE A 14 1.93 12.99 -1.60
N ALA A 15 2.16 13.56 -2.79
CA ALA A 15 3.44 14.14 -3.16
C ALA A 15 3.47 15.61 -2.74
N THR A 16 4.40 15.95 -1.86
CA THR A 16 4.69 17.35 -1.53
C THR A 16 5.67 17.90 -2.56
N MET A 17 5.25 18.95 -3.28
CA MET A 17 6.05 19.65 -4.26
C MET A 17 6.95 20.70 -3.58
N SER A 18 7.99 21.14 -4.28
CA SER A 18 8.97 22.11 -3.76
C SER A 18 8.39 23.50 -3.51
N ASP A 19 7.21 23.80 -4.05
CA ASP A 19 6.44 25.02 -3.79
C ASP A 19 5.60 24.94 -2.50
N GLY A 20 5.65 23.81 -1.78
CA GLY A 20 4.87 23.56 -0.56
C GLY A 20 3.45 23.04 -0.81
N SER A 21 3.03 22.95 -2.06
CA SER A 21 1.74 22.35 -2.41
C SER A 21 1.80 20.82 -2.31
N THR A 22 0.65 20.20 -2.15
CA THR A 22 0.51 18.74 -2.09
C THR A 22 -0.40 18.26 -3.20
N LYS A 23 0.04 17.25 -3.94
CA LYS A 23 -0.76 16.60 -4.98
C LYS A 23 -1.01 15.15 -4.59
N GLU A 24 -2.26 14.71 -4.67
CA GLU A 24 -2.55 13.29 -4.55
C GLU A 24 -2.09 12.58 -5.82
N VAL A 25 -1.19 11.60 -5.66
CA VAL A 25 -0.59 10.85 -6.77
C VAL A 25 -0.93 9.36 -6.70
N THR A 26 -1.84 8.97 -5.81
CA THR A 26 -2.27 7.59 -5.59
C THR A 26 -2.69 6.88 -6.89
N ARG A 27 -3.31 7.60 -7.82
CA ARG A 27 -3.84 7.06 -9.07
C ARG A 27 -3.20 7.68 -10.31
N GLU A 28 -2.05 8.34 -10.14
CA GLU A 28 -1.34 8.95 -11.26
C GLU A 28 -0.66 7.87 -12.10
N SER A 29 -0.69 8.02 -13.42
CA SER A 29 -0.12 7.02 -14.35
C SER A 29 1.39 6.74 -14.15
N GLY A 30 2.11 7.61 -13.45
CA GLY A 30 3.54 7.44 -13.16
C GLY A 30 3.85 6.72 -11.84
N ILE A 31 2.83 6.31 -11.06
CA ILE A 31 3.04 5.60 -9.80
C ILE A 31 3.21 4.11 -10.05
N ILE A 32 4.20 3.52 -9.40
CA ILE A 32 4.47 2.09 -9.46
C ILE A 32 4.28 1.53 -8.06
N TYR A 33 3.29 0.67 -7.90
CA TYR A 33 3.07 -0.08 -6.67
C TYR A 33 3.68 -1.47 -6.79
N THR A 34 4.49 -1.84 -5.81
CA THR A 34 5.04 -3.19 -5.67
C THR A 34 4.76 -3.70 -4.26
N THR A 35 4.67 -5.02 -4.12
CA THR A 35 4.54 -5.69 -2.82
C THR A 35 5.61 -6.77 -2.75
N ASN A 36 6.24 -6.95 -1.58
CA ASN A 36 7.18 -8.05 -1.40
C ASN A 36 6.47 -9.41 -1.21
N SER A 37 5.16 -9.39 -0.90
CA SER A 37 4.39 -10.58 -0.51
C SER A 37 2.99 -10.53 -1.10
N THR A 38 2.85 -10.82 -2.40
CA THR A 38 1.52 -10.90 -3.07
C THR A 38 0.58 -11.93 -2.45
N SER A 39 1.12 -13.00 -1.85
CA SER A 39 0.33 -14.01 -1.13
C SER A 39 -0.23 -13.52 0.21
N VAL A 40 0.25 -12.40 0.73
CA VAL A 40 -0.17 -11.82 2.01
C VAL A 40 -0.97 -10.56 1.76
N ALA A 41 -0.43 -9.62 0.98
CA ALA A 41 -1.16 -8.42 0.56
C ALA A 41 -0.79 -8.05 -0.87
N THR A 42 -1.81 -7.81 -1.69
CA THR A 42 -1.69 -7.29 -3.04
C THR A 42 -2.05 -5.82 -3.06
N VAL A 43 -1.49 -5.08 -4.02
CA VAL A 43 -1.82 -3.67 -4.26
C VAL A 43 -2.19 -3.51 -5.72
N ASN A 44 -3.29 -2.81 -6.01
CA ASN A 44 -3.72 -2.55 -7.38
C ASN A 44 -3.17 -1.20 -7.89
N GLY A 45 -3.37 -0.93 -9.18
CA GLY A 45 -2.92 0.33 -9.81
C GLY A 45 -3.62 1.59 -9.28
N ASN A 46 -4.68 1.44 -8.49
CA ASN A 46 -5.37 2.54 -7.81
C ASN A 46 -4.83 2.77 -6.38
N GLY A 47 -3.81 2.04 -5.95
CA GLY A 47 -3.29 2.08 -4.58
C GLY A 47 -4.18 1.39 -3.55
N GLU A 48 -5.16 0.59 -3.98
CA GLU A 48 -5.96 -0.22 -3.07
C GLU A 48 -5.18 -1.48 -2.71
N VAL A 49 -5.03 -1.69 -1.41
CA VAL A 49 -4.34 -2.82 -0.84
C VAL A 49 -5.36 -3.83 -0.38
N THR A 50 -5.22 -5.08 -0.80
CA THR A 50 -6.06 -6.18 -0.39
C THR A 50 -5.21 -7.18 0.37
N VAL A 51 -5.55 -7.45 1.62
CA VAL A 51 -4.95 -8.54 2.38
C VAL A 51 -5.58 -9.84 1.92
N SER A 52 -4.75 -10.82 1.56
CA SER A 52 -5.23 -12.13 1.15
C SER A 52 -6.01 -12.79 2.29
N PRO A 53 -7.22 -13.33 2.05
CA PRO A 53 -8.01 -14.01 3.08
C PRO A 53 -7.32 -15.29 3.60
N SER A 54 -6.39 -15.84 2.82
CA SER A 54 -5.57 -16.99 3.21
C SER A 54 -4.30 -16.59 4.00
N ALA A 55 -4.06 -15.29 4.21
CA ALA A 55 -2.89 -14.85 4.95
C ALA A 55 -3.04 -15.19 6.45
N SER A 56 -2.01 -15.77 7.05
CA SER A 56 -2.03 -16.06 8.49
C SER A 56 -1.67 -14.83 9.32
N VAL A 57 -2.23 -14.77 10.52
CA VAL A 57 -1.90 -13.74 11.51
C VAL A 57 -0.40 -13.76 11.82
N GLY A 58 0.21 -12.58 11.92
CA GLY A 58 1.64 -12.41 12.15
C GLY A 58 2.48 -12.32 10.87
N PHE A 59 1.89 -12.59 9.69
CA PHE A 59 2.55 -12.32 8.43
C PHE A 59 2.60 -10.81 8.15
N LYS A 60 3.60 -10.42 7.36
CA LYS A 60 3.84 -9.02 7.00
C LYS A 60 4.10 -8.89 5.51
N ALA A 61 3.48 -7.88 4.92
CA ALA A 61 3.68 -7.46 3.55
C ALA A 61 4.15 -6.00 3.54
N THR A 62 5.17 -5.72 2.75
CA THR A 62 5.72 -4.40 2.55
C THR A 62 5.36 -3.96 1.15
N ILE A 63 4.59 -2.88 1.08
CA ILE A 63 4.12 -2.27 -0.15
C ILE A 63 4.98 -1.05 -0.41
N THR A 64 5.57 -0.98 -1.59
CA THR A 64 6.42 0.12 -2.03
C THR A 64 5.72 0.87 -3.15
N ALA A 65 5.43 2.14 -2.93
CA ALA A 65 4.90 3.05 -3.93
C ALA A 65 6.04 3.94 -4.43
N LYS A 66 6.32 3.93 -5.73
CA LYS A 66 7.36 4.74 -6.36
C LYS A 66 6.74 5.74 -7.32
N TYR A 67 7.02 7.03 -7.13
CA TYR A 67 6.49 8.11 -7.97
C TYR A 67 7.53 9.20 -8.16
N GLY A 68 7.82 9.56 -9.42
CA GLY A 68 8.74 10.68 -9.75
C GLY A 68 10.13 10.57 -9.11
N GLY A 69 10.65 9.34 -8.92
CA GLY A 69 11.93 9.10 -8.26
C GLY A 69 11.88 9.06 -6.72
N LYS A 70 10.74 9.39 -6.10
CA LYS A 70 10.50 9.20 -4.67
C LYS A 70 9.87 7.84 -4.39
N THR A 71 10.13 7.30 -3.22
CA THR A 71 9.59 6.01 -2.76
C THR A 71 8.94 6.16 -1.40
N ALA A 72 7.74 5.65 -1.26
CA ALA A 72 7.02 5.49 -0.01
C ALA A 72 6.84 4.01 0.28
N THR A 73 7.06 3.59 1.52
CA THR A 73 6.90 2.19 1.93
C THR A 73 5.84 2.09 3.00
N CYS A 74 4.99 1.09 2.88
CA CYS A 74 3.90 0.81 3.80
C CYS A 74 3.99 -0.64 4.26
N VAL A 75 4.10 -0.86 5.57
CA VAL A 75 4.14 -2.21 6.14
C VAL A 75 2.74 -2.57 6.63
N VAL A 76 2.20 -3.61 6.02
CA VAL A 76 0.93 -4.23 6.35
C VAL A 76 1.20 -5.48 7.17
N THR A 77 0.74 -5.48 8.41
CA THR A 77 0.82 -6.65 9.29
C THR A 77 -0.56 -7.31 9.34
N VAL A 78 -0.60 -8.62 9.15
CA VAL A 78 -1.85 -9.38 9.27
C VAL A 78 -2.13 -9.61 10.76
N ALA A 79 -3.24 -9.05 11.24
CA ALA A 79 -3.71 -9.19 12.62
C ALA A 79 -5.18 -9.56 12.62
N ASN A 80 -5.67 -10.19 13.69
CA ASN A 80 -7.10 -10.41 13.84
C ASN A 80 -7.84 -9.05 13.85
N ALA A 81 -8.98 -8.97 13.18
CA ALA A 81 -9.93 -7.89 13.42
C ALA A 81 -10.42 -8.06 14.86
N ASN A 82 -10.12 -7.08 15.71
CA ASN A 82 -10.52 -7.09 17.11
C ASN A 82 -11.91 -6.45 17.25
#